data_AF-A0A7V2L6H9-F1
#
_entry.id   AF-A0A7V2L6H9-F1
#
_cell.length_a   1.000
_cell.length_b   1.000
_cell.length_c   1.000
_cell.angle_alpha   90.00
_cell.angle_beta   90.00
_cell.angle_gamma   90.00
#
_symmetry.space_group_name_H-M   'P 1'
#
loop_
_entity.id
_entity.type
_entity.pdbx_description
1 polymer ?
#
loop_
_entity_poly.entity_id
_entity_poly.type
_entity_poly.pdbx_seq_one_letter_code
_entity_poly.pdbx_strand_id
1 'polypeptide(L)' 'MPESLHTACLTLLRAVGVPEDQASVVADVLVRADLRGTASHGVLRLPAYVHKIQAGLLKPDTPWTCL' A
#
# COMPACT_ATOMS: atom_id res chain seq x y z
N MET A 1 -10.04 14.20 4.40
CA MET A 1 -11.08 13.15 4.33
C MET A 1 -10.38 11.82 4.10
N PRO A 2 -10.64 10.76 4.87
CA PRO A 2 -9.92 9.48 4.72
C PRO A 2 -10.04 8.87 3.31
N GLU A 3 -11.13 9.13 2.58
CA GLU A 3 -11.30 8.70 1.19
C GLU A 3 -10.26 9.31 0.21
N SER A 4 -9.86 10.56 0.43
CA SER A 4 -8.81 11.19 -0.40
C SER A 4 -7.44 10.57 -0.14
N LEU A 5 -7.19 10.10 1.10
CA LEU A 5 -5.94 9.45 1.46
C LEU A 5 -5.87 8.01 0.92
N HIS A 6 -6.96 7.26 1.04
CA HIS A 6 -7.08 5.93 0.45
C HIS A 6 -6.83 5.97 -1.07
N THR A 7 -7.49 6.89 -1.77
CA THR A 7 -7.32 7.06 -3.23
C THR A 7 -5.88 7.39 -3.60
N ALA A 8 -5.20 8.27 -2.85
CA ALA A 8 -3.79 8.57 -3.08
C ALA A 8 -2.89 7.34 -2.91
N CYS A 9 -3.10 6.54 -1.86
CA CYS A 9 -2.36 5.29 -1.65
C CYS A 9 -2.57 4.32 -2.82
N LEU A 10 -3.83 4.12 -3.23
CA LEU A 10 -4.20 3.25 -4.34
C LEU A 10 -3.49 3.67 -5.64
N THR A 11 -3.56 4.96 -5.99
CA THR A 11 -2.91 5.49 -7.21
C THR A 11 -1.40 5.25 -7.20
N LEU A 12 -0.73 5.51 -6.07
CA LEU A 12 0.72 5.33 -5.96
C LEU A 12 1.14 3.86 -6.04
N LEU A 13 0.39 2.95 -5.43
CA LEU A 13 0.66 1.51 -5.48
C LEU A 13 0.49 0.96 -6.90
N ARG A 14 -0.58 1.37 -7.60
CA ARG A 14 -0.81 0.99 -8.99
C ARG A 14 0.27 1.53 -9.93
N ALA A 15 0.75 2.76 -9.67
CA ALA A 15 1.81 3.36 -10.47
C ALA A 15 3.12 2.57 -10.41
N VAL A 16 3.34 1.77 -9.36
CA VAL A 16 4.48 0.85 -9.25
C VAL A 16 4.13 -0.61 -9.56
N GLY A 17 2.99 -0.86 -10.20
CA GLY A 17 2.62 -2.16 -10.75
C GLY A 17 1.87 -3.09 -9.80
N VAL A 18 1.41 -2.60 -8.63
CA VAL A 18 0.59 -3.41 -7.73
C VAL A 18 -0.82 -3.58 -8.32
N PRO A 19 -1.36 -4.82 -8.41
CA PRO A 19 -2.73 -5.07 -8.86
C PRO A 19 -3.78 -4.33 -8.02
N GLU A 20 -4.89 -3.93 -8.64
CA GLU A 20 -5.95 -3.12 -8.00
C GLU A 20 -6.46 -3.72 -6.69
N ASP A 21 -6.75 -5.02 -6.69
CA ASP A 21 -7.26 -5.78 -5.55
C ASP A 21 -6.25 -5.78 -4.38
N GLN A 22 -4.97 -6.02 -4.68
CA GLN A 22 -3.89 -5.99 -3.69
C GLN A 22 -3.61 -4.56 -3.20
N ALA A 23 -3.63 -3.58 -4.10
CA ALA A 23 -3.42 -2.17 -3.79
C ALA A 23 -4.51 -1.63 -2.86
N SER A 24 -5.78 -2.01 -3.08
CA SER A 24 -6.90 -1.64 -2.22
C SER A 24 -6.72 -2.18 -0.80
N VAL A 25 -6.31 -3.45 -0.66
CA VAL A 25 -6.05 -4.06 0.66
C VAL A 25 -4.93 -3.31 1.40
N VAL A 26 -3.84 -2.96 0.73
CA VAL A 26 -2.74 -2.20 1.33
C VAL A 26 -3.20 -0.80 1.73
N ALA A 27 -3.88 -0.08 0.84
CA ALA A 27 -4.40 1.27 1.12
C ALA A 27 -5.33 1.26 2.35
N ASP A 28 -6.25 0.30 2.44
CA ASP A 28 -7.14 0.12 3.59
C ASP A 28 -6.39 -0.10 4.90
N VAL A 29 -5.34 -0.92 4.90
CA VAL A 29 -4.56 -1.18 6.12
C VAL A 29 -3.80 0.07 6.56
N LEU A 30 -3.14 0.78 5.63
CA LEU A 30 -2.37 1.98 5.94
C LEU A 30 -3.26 3.10 6.48
N VAL A 31 -4.38 3.38 5.83
CA VAL A 31 -5.32 4.42 6.28
C VAL A 31 -5.94 4.05 7.62
N ARG A 32 -6.33 2.79 7.83
CA ARG A 32 -6.86 2.34 9.14
C ARG A 32 -5.83 2.44 10.25
N ALA A 33 -4.55 2.18 9.97
CA ALA A 33 -3.48 2.33 10.97
C ALA A 33 -3.30 3.80 11.39
N ASP A 34 -3.37 4.75 10.46
CA ASP A 34 -3.35 6.19 10.78
C ASP A 34 -4.57 6.60 11.61
N LEU A 35 -5.78 6.15 11.21
CA LEU A 35 -7.02 6.44 11.95
C LEU A 35 -7.02 5.85 13.37
N ARG A 36 -6.29 4.75 13.60
CA ARG A 36 -6.11 4.14 14.92
C ARG A 36 -4.99 4.79 15.75
N GLY A 37 -4.34 5.83 15.24
CA GLY A 37 -3.24 6.52 15.92
C GLY A 37 -1.90 5.77 15.88
N THR A 38 -1.76 4.73 15.05
CA THR A 38 -0.52 3.95 14.88
C THR A 38 0.23 4.42 13.63
N ALA A 39 0.56 5.72 13.58
CA ALA A 39 1.11 6.38 12.38
C ALA A 39 2.40 5.74 11.86
N SER A 40 3.22 5.13 12.72
CA SER A 40 4.44 4.40 12.33
C SER A 40 4.18 3.21 11.40
N HIS A 41 2.94 2.70 11.36
CA HIS A 41 2.49 1.60 10.51
C HIS A 41 1.44 2.03 9.48
N GLY A 42 1.07 3.31 9.45
CA GLY A 42 0.12 3.88 8.48
C GLY A 42 0.80 4.41 7.23
N VAL A 43 0.22 5.44 6.61
CA VAL A 43 0.63 5.90 5.26
C VAL A 43 2.10 6.34 5.20
N LEU A 44 2.72 6.67 6.34
CA LEU A 44 4.16 6.90 6.45
C LEU A 44 5.04 5.75 5.88
N ARG A 45 4.51 4.52 5.84
CA ARG A 45 5.21 3.35 5.27
C ARG A 45 5.21 3.31 3.75
N LEU A 46 4.28 4.00 3.09
CA LEU A 46 4.06 3.91 1.65
C LEU A 46 5.31 4.27 0.82
N PRO A 47 6.08 5.34 1.11
CA PRO A 47 7.30 5.66 0.36
C PRO A 47 8.32 4.53 0.40
N ALA A 48 8.46 3.84 1.54
CA ALA A 48 9.38 2.71 1.66
C ALA A 48 8.93 1.50 0.83
N TYR A 49 7.63 1.24 0.73
CA TYR A 49 7.10 0.18 -0.14
C TYR A 49 7.33 0.49 -1.61
N VAL A 50 6.98 1.70 -2.03
CA VAL A 50 7.22 2.21 -3.40
C VAL A 50 8.71 2.07 -3.77
N HIS A 51 9.61 2.54 -2.91
CA HIS A 51 11.05 2.45 -3.14
C HIS A 51 11.52 0.99 -3.25
N LYS A 52 11.07 0.10 -2.36
CA LYS A 52 11.44 -1.32 -2.41
C LYS A 52 10.94 -2.01 -3.68
N ILE A 53 9.74 -1.66 -4.16
CA ILE A 53 9.21 -2.20 -5.43
C ILE A 53 10.08 -1.73 -6.59
N GLN A 54 10.37 -0.42 -6.67
CA GLN A 54 11.23 0.15 -7.71
C GLN A 54 12.65 -0.45 -7.70
N ALA A 55 13.17 -0.78 -6.51
CA ALA A 55 14.47 -1.42 -6.35
C ALA A 55 14.44 -2.95 -6.58
N GLY A 56 13.30 -3.55 -6.91
CA GLY A 56 13.15 -5.01 -7.10
C GLY A 56 13.25 -5.83 -5.80
N LEU A 57 13.20 -5.17 -4.63
CA LEU A 57 13.28 -5.78 -3.30
C LEU A 57 11.92 -6.25 -2.78
N LEU A 58 10.83 -5.77 -3.38
CA LEU A 58 9.46 -6.18 -3.09
C LEU A 58 8.73 -6.45 -4.40
N LYS A 59 8.08 -7.61 -4.51
CA LYS A 59 7.29 -7.94 -5.70
C LYS A 59 5.93 -7.22 -5.63
N PRO A 60 5.54 -6.46 -6.66
CA PRO A 60 4.27 -5.73 -6.65
C PRO A 60 3.06 -6.63 -6.90
N ASP A 61 3.26 -7.77 -7.58
CA ASP A 61 2.23 -8.77 -7.82
C ASP A 61 2.67 -10.09 -7.18
N THR A 62 1.95 -10.50 -6.14
CA THR A 62 2.18 -11.78 -5.47
C THR A 62 0.85 -12.55 -5.34
N PRO A 63 0.68 -13.68 -6.06
CA PRO A 63 -0.54 -14.46 -5.96
C PRO A 63 -0.68 -15.09 -4.57
N TRP A 64 -1.92 -15.13 -4.09
CA TRP A 64 -2.28 -15.76 -2.82
C TRP A 64 -2.29 -17.28 -2.98
N THR A 65 -1.17 -17.94 -2.73
CA THR A 65 -1.06 -19.40 -2.80
C THR A 65 -0.89 -19.99 -1.40
N CYS A 66 -1.80 -20.89 -1.01
CA CYS A 66 -1.59 -21.79 0.12
C CYS A 66 -0.98 -23.07 -0.42
N LEU A 67 0.23 -23.41 0.04
CA LEU A 67 0.95 -24.64 -0.31
C LEU A 67 0.56 -25.80 0.61
#